data_AF-N9L5V4-F1
#
_entry.id   AF-N9L5V4-F1
#
_cell.length_a   1.000
_cell.length_b   1.000
_cell.length_c   1.000
_cell.angle_alpha   90.00
_cell.angle_beta   90.00
_cell.angle_gamma   90.00
#
_symmetry.space_group_name_H-M   'P 1'
#
loop_
_entity.id
_entity.type
_entity.pdbx_description
1 polymer ?
#
loop_
_entity_poly.entity_id
_entity_poly.type
_entity_poly.pdbx_seq_one_letter_code
_entity_poly.pdbx_strand_id
1 'polypeptide(L)'
;MNIDNGTTQTQLEAGKVVVKNTANTLTLDAGKGTLEGLSNKDISSADFANQGRAATEEQLKQIQTGLTDSGFGLTAADGNSVQKKLGQTVDVVGADSNITTKVDQGKLAIELSKDLAVNSVNAAGTLINSNGLSFVDGSGNAIANSPSISKNGINAGNQKITNVAKGDVNATSTEAVNGSQLFAVGDGVKNIIGGTTTYDPNTGTFVNNNIGNTGESTIHDAIKSVNNTVQTVSKGWNLTTNGQNSSQVKPTDTVDFANKDGNIKVNNTGNNVTVDLAKDIKVDSVQAGNTTLNNNGLTIKDGPSVTQSGIDAGNKKITNVAEGSIAKNSKDAVNGSQLHDMLGDGAFVGGDGNTITNIGGTGATNINDAISSINQKAGQHSTVVAGQNMTVTETVNSSGGKEFKVATTDDVTFKTVTSQKVTADNVTVGDVQITKAGINAGNKVISNVADGAVNSTSKEAVNGSQLNTSNQYITKSLGGGAKYENGKFTEPTYNVNNGSYNNVGDALGALNQANINMGNQINNLGDRIEQVFYETNGRIDNLEEKMSAGIAANAALEQAPYVAGKVTLAVGAGYYNNQNAVGVTLRKTADNGRWSLTSGAALGSQGRALVRVGVSTVLD
;
A
#
# COMPACT_ATOMS: atom_id res chain seq x y z
N MET A 1 22.33 -90.21 -107.40
CA MET A 1 21.13 -90.97 -107.82
C MET A 1 19.99 -89.98 -107.94
N ASN A 2 19.36 -89.86 -109.11
CA ASN A 2 18.16 -89.04 -109.29
C ASN A 2 16.93 -89.95 -109.40
N ILE A 3 15.98 -89.79 -108.50
CA ILE A 3 14.70 -90.50 -108.49
C ILE A 3 13.62 -89.46 -108.79
N ASP A 4 12.86 -89.66 -109.86
CA ASP A 4 11.80 -88.74 -110.30
C ASP A 4 10.55 -89.54 -110.65
N ASN A 5 9.40 -89.17 -110.09
CA ASN A 5 8.11 -89.82 -110.33
C ASN A 5 7.11 -88.91 -111.06
N GLY A 6 7.57 -87.79 -111.64
CA GLY A 6 6.76 -86.81 -112.37
C GLY A 6 6.10 -85.74 -111.49
N THR A 7 6.10 -85.90 -110.17
CA THR A 7 5.55 -84.89 -109.22
C THR A 7 6.53 -84.51 -108.11
N THR A 8 7.45 -85.40 -107.73
CA THR A 8 8.53 -85.17 -106.76
C THR A 8 9.84 -85.74 -107.30
N GLN A 9 10.92 -84.96 -107.19
CA GLN A 9 12.27 -85.35 -107.58
C GLN A 9 13.18 -85.38 -106.34
N THR A 10 13.86 -86.51 -106.12
CA THR A 10 14.91 -86.66 -105.10
C THR A 10 16.27 -86.85 -105.77
N GLN A 11 17.22 -85.97 -105.45
CA GLN A 11 18.60 -86.04 -105.88
C GLN A 11 19.48 -86.41 -104.69
N LEU A 12 20.13 -87.58 -104.76
CA LEU A 12 21.14 -88.01 -103.79
C LEU A 12 22.53 -87.86 -104.39
N GLU A 13 23.34 -87.02 -103.75
CA GLU A 13 24.75 -86.78 -104.04
C GLU A 13 25.57 -87.14 -102.79
N ALA A 14 26.88 -87.33 -102.95
CA ALA A 14 27.74 -87.61 -101.81
C ALA A 14 27.69 -86.42 -100.82
N GLY A 15 27.18 -86.67 -99.61
CA GLY A 15 27.01 -85.64 -98.59
C GLY A 15 25.82 -84.70 -98.79
N LYS A 16 24.94 -84.90 -99.78
CA LYS A 16 23.79 -84.00 -100.03
C LYS A 16 22.55 -84.74 -100.54
N VAL A 17 21.38 -84.39 -100.00
CA VAL A 17 20.08 -84.91 -100.43
C VAL A 17 19.14 -83.73 -100.72
N VAL A 18 18.58 -83.66 -101.93
CA VAL A 18 17.61 -82.63 -102.34
C VAL A 18 16.29 -83.31 -102.71
N VAL A 19 15.19 -82.98 -102.04
CA VAL A 19 13.83 -83.46 -102.34
C VAL A 19 12.99 -82.27 -102.76
N LYS A 20 12.47 -82.24 -103.99
CA LYS A 20 11.65 -81.13 -104.48
C LYS A 20 10.37 -81.59 -105.17
N ASN A 21 9.31 -80.81 -105.01
CA ASN A 21 8.07 -80.90 -105.80
C ASN A 21 7.74 -79.51 -106.38
N THR A 22 6.55 -79.34 -106.96
CA THR A 22 6.13 -78.08 -107.60
C THR A 22 6.06 -76.88 -106.64
N ALA A 23 5.95 -77.12 -105.33
CA ALA A 23 5.72 -76.08 -104.32
C ALA A 23 6.90 -75.88 -103.35
N ASN A 24 7.68 -76.92 -103.05
CA ASN A 24 8.72 -76.90 -102.02
C ASN A 24 9.97 -77.66 -102.48
N THR A 25 11.14 -77.20 -102.04
CA THR A 25 12.43 -77.89 -102.21
C THR A 25 13.10 -77.98 -100.86
N LEU A 26 13.35 -79.19 -100.37
CA LEU A 26 14.05 -79.48 -99.13
C LEU A 26 15.46 -79.99 -99.43
N THR A 27 16.48 -79.44 -98.77
CA THR A 27 17.88 -79.80 -99.01
C THR A 27 18.58 -80.12 -97.69
N LEU A 28 19.12 -81.32 -97.56
CA LEU A 28 20.05 -81.71 -96.51
C LEU A 28 21.47 -81.70 -97.07
N ASP A 29 22.35 -80.85 -96.54
CA ASP A 29 23.72 -80.68 -97.02
C ASP A 29 24.70 -80.89 -95.87
N ALA A 30 25.38 -82.03 -95.85
CA ALA A 30 26.35 -82.38 -94.82
C ALA A 30 27.66 -81.57 -94.93
N GLY A 31 27.96 -81.00 -96.11
CA GLY A 31 29.13 -80.13 -96.31
C GLY A 31 28.96 -78.76 -95.66
N LYS A 32 27.71 -78.27 -95.58
CA LYS A 32 27.34 -77.05 -94.85
C LYS A 32 26.83 -77.33 -93.43
N GLY A 33 26.39 -78.56 -93.16
CA GLY A 33 25.71 -78.93 -91.92
C GLY A 33 24.28 -78.38 -91.81
N THR A 34 23.58 -78.14 -92.93
CA THR A 34 22.27 -77.46 -92.95
C THR A 34 21.12 -78.34 -93.46
N LEU A 35 19.91 -78.05 -92.98
CA LEU A 35 18.64 -78.53 -93.53
C LEU A 35 17.82 -77.31 -93.97
N GLU A 36 17.67 -77.12 -95.27
CA GLU A 36 17.07 -75.93 -95.88
C GLU A 36 15.74 -76.26 -96.57
N GLY A 37 14.86 -75.26 -96.71
CA GLY A 37 13.60 -75.38 -97.47
C GLY A 37 12.36 -75.80 -96.67
N LEU A 38 12.48 -75.85 -95.34
CA LEU A 38 11.36 -76.06 -94.43
C LEU A 38 10.37 -74.87 -94.51
N SER A 39 9.07 -75.17 -94.53
CA SER A 39 8.01 -74.18 -94.69
C SER A 39 7.44 -73.64 -93.38
N ASN A 40 7.68 -74.32 -92.26
CA ASN A 40 7.23 -73.90 -90.92
C ASN A 40 8.08 -72.75 -90.40
N LYS A 41 7.73 -71.51 -90.74
CA LYS A 41 8.50 -70.31 -90.34
C LYS A 41 7.85 -69.47 -89.23
N ASP A 42 6.60 -69.77 -88.87
CA ASP A 42 5.81 -69.05 -87.87
C ASP A 42 5.47 -69.98 -86.68
N ILE A 43 5.33 -69.39 -85.51
CA ILE A 43 4.92 -70.01 -84.25
C ILE A 43 3.41 -69.89 -84.00
N SER A 44 2.67 -69.14 -84.82
CA SER A 44 1.23 -68.89 -84.67
C SER A 44 0.31 -70.04 -85.15
N SER A 45 0.88 -71.05 -85.81
CA SER A 45 0.11 -72.19 -86.33
C SER A 45 -0.44 -73.07 -85.19
N ALA A 46 -1.67 -73.57 -85.34
CA ALA A 46 -2.33 -74.43 -84.34
C ALA A 46 -1.58 -75.75 -84.06
N ASP A 47 -0.72 -76.18 -84.98
CA ASP A 47 0.09 -77.40 -84.88
C ASP A 47 1.54 -77.15 -84.44
N PHE A 48 1.89 -75.90 -84.07
CA PHE A 48 3.21 -75.56 -83.56
C PHE A 48 3.53 -76.35 -82.27
N ALA A 49 4.76 -76.83 -82.14
CA ALA A 49 5.26 -77.64 -81.01
C ALA A 49 4.51 -78.95 -80.68
N ASN A 50 3.53 -79.38 -81.49
CA ASN A 50 2.69 -80.56 -81.22
C ASN A 50 2.94 -81.76 -82.15
N GLN A 51 3.76 -81.61 -83.19
CA GLN A 51 3.93 -82.60 -84.28
C GLN A 51 5.34 -83.19 -84.39
N GLY A 52 6.27 -82.83 -83.49
CA GLY A 52 7.66 -83.35 -83.51
C GLY A 52 8.48 -82.97 -84.75
N ARG A 53 8.14 -81.89 -85.44
CA ARG A 53 8.86 -81.38 -86.63
C ARG A 53 10.15 -80.64 -86.25
N ALA A 54 11.13 -80.62 -87.15
CA ALA A 54 12.30 -79.76 -87.01
C ALA A 54 11.90 -78.28 -87.05
N ALA A 55 12.51 -77.45 -86.20
CA ALA A 55 12.29 -76.00 -86.18
C ALA A 55 13.18 -75.31 -87.22
N THR A 56 12.67 -74.24 -87.85
CA THR A 56 13.52 -73.37 -88.66
C THR A 56 14.23 -72.32 -87.81
N GLU A 57 15.34 -71.78 -88.31
CA GLU A 57 16.05 -70.68 -87.63
C GLU A 57 15.13 -69.47 -87.41
N GLU A 58 14.19 -69.21 -88.31
CA GLU A 58 13.20 -68.15 -88.15
C GLU A 58 12.25 -68.38 -86.97
N GLN A 59 11.77 -69.60 -86.75
CA GLN A 59 10.93 -69.94 -85.59
C GLN A 59 11.71 -69.80 -84.28
N LEU A 60 12.96 -70.28 -84.25
CA LEU A 60 13.81 -70.18 -83.07
C LEU A 60 14.14 -68.71 -82.75
N LYS A 61 14.42 -67.91 -83.77
CA LYS A 61 14.64 -66.47 -83.64
C LYS A 61 13.40 -65.76 -83.11
N GLN A 62 12.20 -66.08 -83.60
CA GLN A 62 10.94 -65.51 -83.09
C GLN A 62 10.71 -65.81 -81.60
N ILE A 63 11.01 -67.02 -81.15
CA ILE A 63 10.94 -67.39 -79.73
C ILE A 63 11.98 -66.62 -78.91
N GLN A 64 13.22 -66.55 -79.38
CA GLN A 64 14.29 -65.82 -78.71
C GLN A 64 13.94 -64.32 -78.60
N THR A 65 13.42 -63.70 -79.66
CA THR A 65 12.97 -62.31 -79.64
C THR A 65 11.73 -62.13 -78.76
N GLY A 66 10.75 -63.02 -78.81
CA GLY A 66 9.54 -62.95 -77.99
C GLY A 66 9.84 -63.03 -76.49
N LEU A 67 10.73 -63.92 -76.08
CA LEU A 67 11.22 -64.02 -74.69
C LEU A 67 12.02 -62.78 -74.29
N THR A 68 12.91 -62.31 -75.16
CA THR A 68 13.77 -61.15 -74.89
C THR A 68 12.95 -59.86 -74.80
N ASP A 69 11.97 -59.66 -75.68
CA ASP A 69 11.12 -58.46 -75.75
C ASP A 69 10.00 -58.47 -74.70
N SER A 70 9.48 -59.64 -74.30
CA SER A 70 8.54 -59.74 -73.18
C SER A 70 9.22 -59.46 -71.83
N GLY A 71 10.47 -59.90 -71.66
CA GLY A 71 11.32 -59.49 -70.54
C GLY A 71 10.79 -59.81 -69.15
N PHE A 72 11.22 -59.03 -68.16
CA PHE A 72 10.64 -58.97 -66.81
C PHE A 72 10.17 -57.55 -66.52
N GLY A 73 9.01 -57.39 -65.88
CA GLY A 73 8.46 -56.08 -65.58
C GLY A 73 7.70 -55.98 -64.27
N LEU A 74 7.58 -54.75 -63.77
CA LEU A 74 6.85 -54.36 -62.57
C LEU A 74 5.87 -53.24 -62.92
N THR A 75 4.63 -53.32 -62.44
CA THR A 75 3.62 -52.26 -62.54
C THR A 75 3.45 -51.59 -61.19
N ALA A 76 3.57 -50.26 -61.15
CA ALA A 76 3.40 -49.45 -59.95
C ALA A 76 1.92 -49.11 -59.71
N ALA A 77 1.60 -48.60 -58.52
CA ALA A 77 0.23 -48.27 -58.12
C ALA A 77 -0.41 -47.14 -58.94
N ASP A 78 0.40 -46.30 -59.58
CA ASP A 78 -0.04 -45.27 -60.53
C ASP A 78 -0.44 -45.85 -61.91
N GLY A 79 -0.27 -47.16 -62.10
CA GLY A 79 -0.58 -47.88 -63.33
C GLY A 79 0.57 -47.90 -64.35
N ASN A 80 1.68 -47.22 -64.10
CA ASN A 80 2.84 -47.24 -64.99
C ASN A 80 3.65 -48.53 -64.83
N SER A 81 4.23 -49.02 -65.92
CA SER A 81 5.03 -50.26 -65.91
C SER A 81 6.46 -50.02 -66.37
N VAL A 82 7.41 -50.64 -65.67
CA VAL A 82 8.80 -50.76 -66.11
C VAL A 82 9.00 -52.18 -66.59
N GLN A 83 9.30 -52.37 -67.88
CA GLN A 83 9.64 -53.66 -68.46
C GLN A 83 11.07 -53.60 -69.01
N LYS A 84 11.89 -54.59 -68.69
CA LYS A 84 13.28 -54.68 -69.12
C LYS A 84 13.51 -56.03 -69.79
N LYS A 85 14.31 -56.03 -70.87
CA LYS A 85 14.70 -57.25 -71.58
C LYS A 85 15.46 -58.20 -70.65
N LEU A 86 15.35 -59.51 -70.87
CA LEU A 86 16.11 -60.50 -70.10
C LEU A 86 17.62 -60.18 -70.15
N GLY A 87 18.27 -60.17 -68.98
CA GLY A 87 19.68 -59.78 -68.82
C GLY A 87 19.91 -58.31 -68.40
N GLN A 88 18.87 -57.48 -68.36
CA GLN A 88 18.91 -56.13 -67.78
C GLN A 88 18.32 -56.13 -66.36
N THR A 89 18.74 -55.17 -65.53
CA THR A 89 18.19 -54.97 -64.18
C THR A 89 17.08 -53.92 -64.18
N VAL A 90 16.15 -54.06 -63.23
CA VAL A 90 15.16 -53.03 -62.90
C VAL A 90 15.64 -52.33 -61.63
N ASP A 91 15.78 -51.00 -61.68
CA ASP A 91 16.16 -50.21 -60.53
C ASP A 91 14.95 -50.08 -59.58
N VAL A 92 15.14 -50.44 -58.32
CA VAL A 92 14.15 -50.22 -57.27
C VAL A 92 14.72 -49.19 -56.31
N VAL A 93 14.14 -47.99 -56.33
CA VAL A 93 14.58 -46.83 -55.53
C VAL A 93 13.46 -46.38 -54.60
N GLY A 94 13.82 -45.82 -53.45
CA GLY A 94 12.88 -45.04 -52.65
C GLY A 94 12.50 -43.75 -53.39
N ALA A 95 11.24 -43.33 -53.28
CA ALA A 95 10.79 -42.07 -53.87
C ALA A 95 11.45 -40.84 -53.19
N ASP A 96 11.88 -41.01 -51.94
CA ASP A 96 12.60 -40.03 -51.13
C ASP A 96 13.60 -40.74 -50.19
N SER A 97 14.22 -39.99 -49.28
CA SER A 97 15.16 -40.54 -48.29
C SER A 97 14.49 -41.32 -47.14
N ASN A 98 13.16 -41.38 -47.07
CA ASN A 98 12.45 -42.11 -46.03
C ASN A 98 12.37 -43.62 -46.34
N ILE A 99 12.56 -44.01 -47.60
CA ILE A 99 12.61 -45.41 -48.03
C ILE A 99 13.99 -45.71 -48.58
N THR A 100 14.70 -46.64 -47.94
CA THR A 100 15.98 -47.16 -48.44
C THR A 100 15.76 -48.53 -49.08
N THR A 101 16.35 -48.73 -50.26
CA THR A 101 16.36 -50.00 -50.98
C THR A 101 17.79 -50.52 -51.05
N LYS A 102 18.00 -51.80 -50.73
CA LYS A 102 19.32 -52.44 -50.82
C LYS A 102 19.19 -53.89 -51.24
N VAL A 103 20.22 -54.41 -51.89
CA VAL A 103 20.36 -55.86 -52.08
C VAL A 103 21.25 -56.39 -50.97
N ASP A 104 20.69 -57.21 -50.10
CA ASP A 104 21.42 -57.87 -49.02
C ASP A 104 21.26 -59.39 -49.17
N GLN A 105 22.37 -60.11 -49.32
CA GLN A 105 22.39 -61.57 -49.49
C GLN A 105 21.44 -62.10 -50.58
N GLY A 106 21.36 -61.40 -51.72
CA GLY A 106 20.53 -61.79 -52.86
C GLY A 106 19.03 -61.52 -52.68
N LYS A 107 18.62 -60.86 -51.58
CA LYS A 107 17.24 -60.38 -51.38
C LYS A 107 17.19 -58.87 -51.54
N LEU A 108 16.14 -58.38 -52.17
CA LEU A 108 15.81 -56.95 -52.17
C LEU A 108 15.15 -56.61 -50.83
N ALA A 109 15.83 -55.81 -50.01
CA ALA A 109 15.28 -55.24 -48.79
C ALA A 109 14.79 -53.82 -49.08
N ILE A 110 13.56 -53.53 -48.64
CA ILE A 110 12.94 -52.21 -48.69
C ILE A 110 12.63 -51.84 -47.24
N GLU A 111 13.27 -50.80 -46.74
CA GLU A 111 13.28 -50.45 -45.33
C GLU A 111 12.87 -48.99 -45.15
N LEU A 112 12.10 -48.71 -44.10
CA LEU A 112 11.90 -47.34 -43.63
C LEU A 112 13.19 -46.86 -42.94
N SER A 113 13.58 -45.63 -43.24
CA SER A 113 14.66 -44.94 -42.52
C SER A 113 14.29 -44.79 -41.04
N LYS A 114 15.28 -44.94 -40.15
CA LYS A 114 15.07 -44.77 -38.71
C LYS A 114 14.64 -43.35 -38.36
N ASP A 115 15.22 -42.38 -39.06
CA ASP A 115 14.84 -40.98 -39.00
C ASP A 115 13.99 -40.66 -40.23
N LEU A 116 12.75 -40.23 -40.00
CA LEU A 116 11.82 -39.86 -41.06
C LEU A 116 11.79 -38.33 -41.21
N ALA A 117 12.10 -37.86 -42.41
CA ALA A 117 11.94 -36.46 -42.80
C ALA A 117 10.52 -36.25 -43.32
N VAL A 118 9.61 -35.82 -42.44
CA VAL A 118 8.19 -35.56 -42.73
C VAL A 118 7.78 -34.16 -42.30
N ASN A 119 6.84 -33.56 -43.02
CA ASN A 119 6.31 -32.22 -42.70
C ASN A 119 5.38 -32.22 -41.48
N SER A 120 4.66 -33.33 -41.28
CA SER A 120 3.77 -33.52 -40.15
C SER A 120 3.57 -35.00 -39.84
N VAL A 121 3.24 -35.30 -38.58
CA VAL A 121 2.76 -36.60 -38.13
C VAL A 121 1.42 -36.36 -37.45
N ASN A 122 0.36 -37.02 -37.94
CA ASN A 122 -0.93 -37.06 -37.27
C ASN A 122 -1.19 -38.49 -36.77
N ALA A 123 -0.92 -38.70 -35.48
CA ALA A 123 -1.15 -39.97 -34.81
C ALA A 123 -2.51 -39.91 -34.09
N ALA A 124 -3.58 -40.24 -34.82
CA ALA A 124 -4.95 -40.34 -34.32
C ALA A 124 -5.42 -39.11 -33.52
N GLY A 125 -5.18 -37.90 -34.07
CA GLY A 125 -5.58 -36.63 -33.44
C GLY A 125 -4.47 -35.94 -32.64
N THR A 126 -3.29 -36.54 -32.50
CA THR A 126 -2.08 -35.82 -32.04
C THR A 126 -1.30 -35.37 -33.25
N LEU A 127 -1.25 -34.06 -33.48
CA LEU A 127 -0.53 -33.46 -34.58
C LEU A 127 0.82 -32.92 -34.10
N ILE A 128 1.89 -33.37 -34.76
CA ILE A 128 3.22 -32.79 -34.64
C ILE A 128 3.58 -32.20 -36.01
N ASN A 129 3.90 -30.91 -36.04
CA ASN A 129 4.33 -30.20 -37.24
C ASN A 129 5.27 -29.03 -36.90
N SER A 130 5.54 -28.16 -37.87
CA SER A 130 6.42 -26.99 -37.69
C SER A 130 5.98 -25.99 -36.62
N ASN A 131 4.70 -26.03 -36.20
CA ASN A 131 4.14 -25.20 -35.13
C ASN A 131 4.27 -25.85 -33.74
N GLY A 132 4.65 -27.13 -33.66
CA GLY A 132 4.85 -27.89 -32.43
C GLY A 132 3.88 -29.08 -32.31
N LEU A 133 3.43 -29.35 -31.08
CA LEU A 133 2.49 -30.42 -30.73
C LEU A 133 1.11 -29.83 -30.40
N SER A 134 0.06 -30.37 -31.00
CA SER A 134 -1.34 -30.02 -30.70
C SER A 134 -2.28 -31.22 -30.81
N PHE A 135 -3.46 -31.10 -30.20
CA PHE A 135 -4.56 -32.04 -30.43
C PHE A 135 -5.52 -31.49 -31.48
N VAL A 136 -5.87 -32.32 -32.46
CA VAL A 136 -6.70 -31.96 -33.61
C VAL A 136 -7.89 -32.91 -33.78
N ASP A 137 -8.96 -32.41 -34.40
CA ASP A 137 -10.12 -33.21 -34.78
C ASP A 137 -9.83 -34.10 -36.01
N GLY A 138 -10.84 -34.88 -36.44
CA GLY A 138 -10.73 -35.75 -37.63
C GLY A 138 -10.48 -35.01 -38.95
N SER A 139 -10.66 -33.69 -38.96
CA SER A 139 -10.38 -32.80 -40.10
C SER A 139 -9.02 -32.09 -39.98
N GLY A 140 -8.28 -32.32 -38.89
CA GLY A 140 -6.98 -31.69 -38.63
C GLY A 140 -7.05 -30.29 -38.01
N ASN A 141 -8.23 -29.82 -37.57
CA ASN A 141 -8.36 -28.53 -36.89
C ASN A 141 -7.99 -28.65 -35.42
N ALA A 142 -7.34 -27.63 -34.86
CA ALA A 142 -7.01 -27.59 -33.44
C ALA A 142 -8.27 -27.69 -32.57
N ILE A 143 -8.26 -28.59 -31.59
CA ILE A 143 -9.32 -28.72 -30.61
C ILE A 143 -9.24 -27.53 -29.64
N ALA A 144 -10.30 -26.75 -29.53
CA ALA A 144 -10.37 -25.63 -28.60
C ALA A 144 -10.17 -26.08 -27.15
N ASN A 145 -9.49 -25.28 -26.32
CA ASN A 145 -9.19 -25.61 -24.93
C ASN A 145 -8.42 -26.94 -24.74
N SER A 146 -7.64 -27.36 -25.73
CA SER A 146 -6.73 -28.50 -25.62
C SER A 146 -5.30 -28.05 -25.30
N PRO A 147 -4.48 -28.90 -24.65
CA PRO A 147 -3.09 -28.58 -24.40
C PRO A 147 -2.28 -28.54 -25.69
N SER A 148 -1.28 -27.68 -25.75
CA SER A 148 -0.35 -27.60 -26.88
C SER A 148 1.04 -27.17 -26.43
N ILE A 149 2.03 -27.55 -27.22
CA ILE A 149 3.43 -27.12 -27.08
C ILE A 149 3.81 -26.44 -28.38
N SER A 150 4.27 -25.20 -28.30
CA SER A 150 4.70 -24.43 -29.47
C SER A 150 6.04 -23.76 -29.20
N LYS A 151 6.57 -23.04 -30.19
CA LYS A 151 7.76 -22.19 -30.02
C LYS A 151 7.58 -21.10 -28.96
N ASN A 152 6.34 -20.75 -28.63
CA ASN A 152 6.00 -19.76 -27.60
C ASN A 152 5.87 -20.39 -26.19
N GLY A 153 6.11 -21.70 -26.05
CA GLY A 153 5.99 -22.43 -24.80
C GLY A 153 4.77 -23.35 -24.74
N ILE A 154 4.34 -23.66 -23.52
CA ILE A 154 3.26 -24.60 -23.23
C ILE A 154 1.97 -23.83 -22.97
N ASN A 155 0.88 -24.26 -23.61
CA ASN A 155 -0.47 -23.79 -23.31
C ASN A 155 -1.29 -24.98 -22.81
N ALA A 156 -1.83 -24.89 -21.59
CA ALA A 156 -2.64 -25.96 -20.99
C ALA A 156 -4.09 -26.01 -21.51
N GLY A 157 -4.51 -25.07 -22.36
CA GLY A 157 -5.86 -25.03 -22.91
C GLY A 157 -6.93 -24.81 -21.84
N ASN A 158 -6.69 -23.95 -20.85
CA ASN A 158 -7.57 -23.74 -19.69
C ASN A 158 -7.78 -24.98 -18.81
N GLN A 159 -6.98 -26.03 -18.96
CA GLN A 159 -7.04 -27.21 -18.12
C GLN A 159 -6.11 -27.08 -16.91
N LYS A 160 -6.45 -27.79 -15.83
CA LYS A 160 -5.59 -27.87 -14.65
C LYS A 160 -4.37 -28.73 -14.96
N ILE A 161 -3.18 -28.17 -14.77
CA ILE A 161 -1.93 -28.95 -14.80
C ILE A 161 -1.79 -29.65 -13.44
N THR A 162 -1.83 -30.98 -13.45
CA THR A 162 -1.67 -31.81 -12.24
C THR A 162 -0.28 -32.41 -12.18
N ASN A 163 0.14 -32.91 -11.01
CA ASN A 163 1.45 -33.52 -10.78
C ASN A 163 2.65 -32.58 -11.00
N VAL A 164 2.45 -31.27 -10.85
CA VAL A 164 3.55 -30.29 -10.79
C VAL A 164 4.22 -30.42 -9.42
N ALA A 165 5.49 -30.86 -9.42
CA ALA A 165 6.32 -30.90 -8.23
C ALA A 165 6.48 -29.49 -7.62
N LYS A 166 6.94 -29.38 -6.37
CA LYS A 166 7.26 -28.07 -5.82
C LYS A 166 8.46 -27.51 -6.58
N GLY A 167 8.29 -26.36 -7.23
CA GLY A 167 9.40 -25.67 -7.87
C GLY A 167 10.28 -24.96 -6.84
N ASP A 168 11.52 -24.66 -7.17
CA ASP A 168 12.38 -23.87 -6.30
C ASP A 168 11.88 -22.42 -6.20
N VAL A 169 11.81 -21.88 -4.98
CA VAL A 169 11.36 -20.49 -4.73
C VAL A 169 12.58 -19.65 -4.34
N ASN A 170 13.21 -19.04 -5.33
CA ASN A 170 14.35 -18.14 -5.18
C ASN A 170 14.33 -17.06 -6.27
N ALA A 171 15.22 -16.06 -6.17
CA ALA A 171 15.18 -14.86 -7.02
C ALA A 171 15.40 -15.11 -8.52
N THR A 172 15.97 -16.24 -8.92
CA THR A 172 16.29 -16.56 -10.32
C THR A 172 15.50 -17.75 -10.86
N SER A 173 14.57 -18.30 -10.08
CA SER A 173 13.80 -19.48 -10.48
C SER A 173 12.90 -19.18 -11.68
N THR A 174 12.92 -20.08 -12.65
CA THR A 174 11.99 -20.11 -13.81
C THR A 174 11.04 -21.31 -13.73
N GLU A 175 11.02 -22.00 -12.59
CA GLU A 175 10.21 -23.20 -12.38
C GLU A 175 8.75 -22.86 -12.10
N ALA A 176 7.85 -23.80 -12.44
CA ALA A 176 6.44 -23.68 -12.09
C ALA A 176 6.23 -23.97 -10.60
N VAL A 177 5.59 -23.04 -9.87
CA VAL A 177 5.16 -23.28 -8.48
C VAL A 177 3.79 -23.96 -8.45
N ASN A 178 3.60 -24.85 -7.48
CA ASN A 178 2.32 -25.56 -7.31
C ASN A 178 1.45 -24.97 -6.19
N GLY A 179 0.19 -25.41 -6.13
CA GLY A 179 -0.79 -24.91 -5.16
C GLY A 179 -0.38 -25.09 -3.69
N SER A 180 0.41 -26.11 -3.35
CA SER A 180 0.88 -26.29 -1.97
C SER A 180 1.87 -25.21 -1.53
N GLN A 181 2.65 -24.66 -2.48
CA GLN A 181 3.59 -23.57 -2.20
C GLN A 181 2.85 -22.24 -2.02
N LEU A 182 1.87 -21.96 -2.87
CA LEU A 182 1.02 -20.77 -2.72
C LEU A 182 0.19 -20.83 -1.43
N PHE A 183 -0.34 -22.01 -1.08
CA PHE A 183 -1.04 -22.24 0.19
C PHE A 183 -0.14 -21.95 1.40
N ALA A 184 1.11 -22.41 1.38
CA ALA A 184 2.05 -22.17 2.47
C ALA A 184 2.35 -20.68 2.67
N VAL A 185 2.42 -19.89 1.59
CA VAL A 185 2.51 -18.42 1.67
C VAL A 185 1.26 -17.83 2.33
N GLY A 186 0.07 -18.25 1.90
CA GLY A 186 -1.20 -17.79 2.48
C GLY A 186 -1.33 -18.11 3.97
N ASP A 187 -1.05 -19.34 4.37
CA ASP A 187 -1.08 -19.75 5.78
C ASP A 187 -0.01 -19.01 6.61
N GLY A 188 1.16 -18.74 6.04
CA GLY A 188 2.19 -17.91 6.65
C GLY A 188 1.72 -16.49 6.97
N VAL A 189 1.07 -15.82 6.01
CA VAL A 189 0.52 -14.45 6.19
C VAL A 189 -0.56 -14.42 7.27
N LYS A 190 -1.46 -15.42 7.27
CA LYS A 190 -2.49 -15.58 8.33
C LYS A 190 -1.85 -15.60 9.72
N ASN A 191 -0.75 -16.33 9.88
CA ASN A 191 -0.04 -16.43 11.16
C ASN A 191 0.67 -15.12 11.56
N ILE A 192 1.19 -14.35 10.58
CA ILE A 192 1.79 -13.03 10.83
C ILE A 192 0.75 -12.03 11.36
N ILE A 193 -0.47 -12.02 10.80
CA ILE A 193 -1.56 -11.18 11.29
C ILE A 193 -2.05 -11.68 12.66
N GLY A 194 -2.11 -13.00 12.85
CA GLY A 194 -2.41 -13.65 14.12
C GLY A 194 -3.89 -13.59 14.51
N GLY A 195 -4.18 -13.81 15.79
CA GLY A 195 -5.54 -13.74 16.35
C GLY A 195 -6.52 -14.72 15.69
N THR A 196 -7.69 -14.22 15.31
CA THR A 196 -8.77 -14.99 14.66
C THR A 196 -8.69 -14.97 13.14
N THR A 197 -7.56 -14.58 12.54
CA THR A 197 -7.39 -14.53 11.08
C THR A 197 -7.63 -15.91 10.46
N THR A 198 -8.50 -15.96 9.45
CA THR A 198 -8.70 -17.12 8.58
C THR A 198 -8.21 -16.80 7.16
N TYR A 199 -7.68 -17.82 6.49
CA TYR A 199 -7.28 -17.77 5.08
C TYR A 199 -8.13 -18.78 4.32
N ASP A 200 -8.84 -18.33 3.29
CA ASP A 200 -9.58 -19.20 2.38
C ASP A 200 -8.73 -19.47 1.12
N PRO A 201 -8.18 -20.68 0.95
CA PRO A 201 -7.32 -21.00 -0.17
C PRO A 201 -8.06 -21.10 -1.51
N ASN A 202 -9.40 -21.19 -1.51
CA ASN A 202 -10.17 -21.24 -2.75
C ASN A 202 -10.36 -19.85 -3.36
N THR A 203 -10.50 -18.83 -2.52
CA THR A 203 -10.71 -17.44 -2.94
C THR A 203 -9.44 -16.58 -2.82
N GLY A 204 -8.44 -17.03 -2.06
CA GLY A 204 -7.23 -16.27 -1.78
C GLY A 204 -7.44 -15.13 -0.77
N THR A 205 -8.55 -15.14 -0.03
CA THR A 205 -8.94 -14.04 0.87
C THR A 205 -8.55 -14.29 2.32
N PHE A 206 -8.29 -13.20 3.05
CA PHE A 206 -8.04 -13.21 4.49
C PHE A 206 -9.20 -12.52 5.21
N VAL A 207 -9.68 -13.14 6.29
CA VAL A 207 -10.75 -12.56 7.12
C VAL A 207 -10.28 -12.48 8.57
N ASN A 208 -10.28 -11.28 9.11
CA ASN A 208 -10.14 -11.01 10.54
C ASN A 208 -11.02 -9.80 10.86
N ASN A 209 -11.81 -9.86 11.91
CA ASN A 209 -12.72 -8.79 12.35
C ASN A 209 -12.33 -8.20 13.70
N ASN A 210 -11.18 -8.61 14.24
CA ASN A 210 -10.76 -8.29 15.59
C ASN A 210 -9.23 -8.38 15.74
N ILE A 211 -8.49 -7.73 14.82
CA ILE A 211 -7.03 -7.73 14.85
C ILE A 211 -6.57 -7.12 16.17
N GLY A 212 -5.78 -7.86 16.95
CA GLY A 212 -5.27 -7.38 18.24
C GLY A 212 -6.35 -7.09 19.30
N ASN A 213 -7.54 -7.69 19.20
CA ASN A 213 -8.69 -7.43 20.08
C ASN A 213 -9.23 -5.98 20.02
N THR A 214 -9.01 -5.26 18.92
CA THR A 214 -9.46 -3.85 18.78
C THR A 214 -10.86 -3.71 18.18
N GLY A 215 -11.48 -4.81 17.73
CA GLY A 215 -12.75 -4.80 16.99
C GLY A 215 -12.62 -4.40 15.51
N GLU A 216 -11.40 -4.32 14.98
CA GLU A 216 -11.13 -3.81 13.63
C GLU A 216 -10.64 -4.90 12.67
N SER A 217 -10.96 -4.74 11.38
CA SER A 217 -10.67 -5.74 10.34
C SER A 217 -9.39 -5.48 9.55
N THR A 218 -8.73 -4.34 9.77
CA THR A 218 -7.47 -3.99 9.10
C THR A 218 -6.39 -3.66 10.13
N ILE A 219 -5.12 -3.91 9.80
CA ILE A 219 -3.98 -3.58 10.67
C ILE A 219 -3.93 -2.07 10.94
N HIS A 220 -4.21 -1.25 9.92
CA HIS A 220 -4.20 0.20 10.05
C HIS A 220 -5.25 0.68 11.05
N ASP A 221 -6.48 0.20 10.95
CA ASP A 221 -7.57 0.61 11.83
C ASP A 221 -7.38 0.09 13.26
N ALA A 222 -6.85 -1.13 13.41
CA ALA A 222 -6.49 -1.66 14.72
C ALA A 222 -5.43 -0.77 15.43
N ILE A 223 -4.36 -0.40 14.73
CA ILE A 223 -3.33 0.51 15.26
C ILE A 223 -3.94 1.89 15.55
N LYS A 224 -4.82 2.41 14.69
CA LYS A 224 -5.50 3.69 14.89
C LYS A 224 -6.40 3.66 16.14
N SER A 225 -7.13 2.57 16.37
CA SER A 225 -7.98 2.38 17.56
C SER A 225 -7.16 2.41 18.85
N VAL A 226 -6.02 1.69 18.88
CA VAL A 226 -5.08 1.73 20.01
C VAL A 226 -4.49 3.13 20.20
N ASN A 227 -4.02 3.78 19.13
CA ASN A 227 -3.47 5.13 19.21
C ASN A 227 -4.51 6.16 19.69
N ASN A 228 -5.75 6.07 19.23
CA ASN A 228 -6.84 6.94 19.68
C ASN A 228 -7.09 6.75 21.18
N THR A 229 -7.13 5.50 21.66
CA THR A 229 -7.25 5.18 23.09
C THR A 229 -6.11 5.77 23.91
N VAL A 230 -4.86 5.62 23.45
CA VAL A 230 -3.70 6.20 24.12
C VAL A 230 -3.77 7.72 24.15
N GLN A 231 -4.18 8.35 23.04
CA GLN A 231 -4.30 9.81 22.93
C GLN A 231 -5.42 10.38 23.81
N THR A 232 -6.53 9.66 24.01
CA THR A 232 -7.60 10.12 24.91
C THR A 232 -7.22 9.95 26.38
N VAL A 233 -6.67 8.79 26.76
CA VAL A 233 -6.23 8.54 28.15
C VAL A 233 -5.08 9.46 28.55
N SER A 234 -4.14 9.74 27.65
CA SER A 234 -2.97 10.59 27.95
C SER A 234 -3.29 12.09 28.12
N LYS A 235 -4.51 12.54 27.78
CA LYS A 235 -4.89 13.95 27.88
C LYS A 235 -5.25 14.39 29.30
N GLY A 236 -5.56 13.48 30.23
CA GLY A 236 -5.98 13.87 31.57
C GLY A 236 -7.19 14.82 31.57
N TRP A 237 -7.29 15.69 32.57
CA TRP A 237 -8.34 16.72 32.67
C TRP A 237 -7.76 18.06 33.15
N ASN A 238 -8.40 19.18 32.81
CA ASN A 238 -7.93 20.50 33.25
C ASN A 238 -8.59 20.90 34.57
N LEU A 239 -7.78 21.25 35.57
CA LEU A 239 -8.21 21.88 36.81
C LEU A 239 -8.06 23.40 36.67
N THR A 240 -9.14 24.13 36.95
CA THR A 240 -9.12 25.59 37.08
C THR A 240 -9.64 25.97 38.46
N THR A 241 -9.10 27.05 39.03
CA THR A 241 -9.56 27.60 40.31
C THR A 241 -10.21 28.95 40.05
N ASN A 242 -11.52 29.08 40.30
CA ASN A 242 -12.29 30.31 40.08
C ASN A 242 -12.19 30.86 38.63
N GLY A 243 -12.13 29.98 37.63
CA GLY A 243 -11.97 30.35 36.22
C GLY A 243 -10.57 30.90 35.87
N GLN A 244 -9.60 30.80 36.78
CA GLN A 244 -8.21 31.25 36.64
C GLN A 244 -7.25 30.06 36.91
N ASN A 245 -5.96 30.22 36.59
CA ASN A 245 -4.89 29.23 36.84
C ASN A 245 -5.20 27.81 36.32
N SER A 246 -5.28 27.65 35.00
CA SER A 246 -5.50 26.34 34.38
C SER A 246 -4.25 25.46 34.46
N SER A 247 -4.41 24.25 34.95
CA SER A 247 -3.37 23.21 34.94
C SER A 247 -3.97 21.89 34.48
N GLN A 248 -3.24 21.15 33.65
CA GLN A 248 -3.64 19.83 33.18
C GLN A 248 -3.19 18.78 34.19
N VAL A 249 -4.14 18.06 34.76
CA VAL A 249 -3.95 16.93 35.68
C VAL A 249 -3.84 15.67 34.83
N LYS A 250 -2.64 15.10 34.73
CA LYS A 250 -2.39 13.83 34.03
C LYS A 250 -2.93 12.65 34.84
N PRO A 251 -3.13 11.47 34.23
CA PRO A 251 -3.68 10.30 34.92
C PRO A 251 -2.94 9.86 36.19
N THR A 252 -1.65 10.19 36.32
CA THR A 252 -0.82 9.87 37.48
C THR A 252 -0.63 11.03 38.46
N ASP A 253 -1.19 12.20 38.16
CA ASP A 253 -1.02 13.38 39.00
C ASP A 253 -1.97 13.32 40.21
N THR A 254 -1.54 13.84 41.34
CA THR A 254 -2.36 13.95 42.56
C THR A 254 -2.82 15.39 42.72
N VAL A 255 -4.11 15.60 42.95
CA VAL A 255 -4.70 16.90 43.32
C VAL A 255 -5.03 16.87 44.80
N ASP A 256 -4.47 17.81 45.55
CA ASP A 256 -4.76 18.00 46.98
C ASP A 256 -5.68 19.20 47.18
N PHE A 257 -6.85 18.97 47.78
CA PHE A 257 -7.81 20.01 48.15
C PHE A 257 -7.52 20.52 49.57
N ALA A 258 -6.42 21.25 49.72
CA ALA A 258 -5.98 21.76 51.02
C ALA A 258 -6.85 22.94 51.50
N ASN A 259 -7.35 22.87 52.74
CA ASN A 259 -7.94 24.01 53.45
C ASN A 259 -7.19 24.31 54.76
N LYS A 260 -6.58 25.51 54.85
CA LYS A 260 -5.71 25.89 55.98
C LYS A 260 -6.43 26.62 57.10
N ASP A 261 -7.57 27.26 56.84
CA ASP A 261 -8.29 28.08 57.84
C ASP A 261 -9.22 27.24 58.74
N GLY A 262 -9.53 26.01 58.34
CA GLY A 262 -10.41 25.09 59.05
C GLY A 262 -11.91 25.36 58.89
N ASN A 263 -12.33 26.37 58.10
CA ASN A 263 -13.73 26.74 57.91
C ASN A 263 -14.48 25.80 56.94
N ILE A 264 -13.76 25.18 56.00
CA ILE A 264 -14.25 24.16 55.07
C ILE A 264 -13.65 22.80 55.44
N LYS A 265 -14.51 21.78 55.51
CA LYS A 265 -14.12 20.38 55.69
C LYS A 265 -14.21 19.67 54.35
N VAL A 266 -13.07 19.15 53.89
CA VAL A 266 -13.00 18.32 52.68
C VAL A 266 -12.69 16.89 53.11
N ASN A 267 -13.49 15.93 52.67
CA ASN A 267 -13.28 14.51 52.94
C ASN A 267 -13.43 13.70 51.64
N ASN A 268 -12.73 12.56 51.54
CA ASN A 268 -12.92 11.61 50.46
C ASN A 268 -13.35 10.24 50.99
N THR A 269 -14.17 9.53 50.22
CA THR A 269 -14.49 8.12 50.48
C THR A 269 -14.64 7.42 49.14
N GLY A 270 -13.61 6.68 48.74
CA GLY A 270 -13.48 6.19 47.37
C GLY A 270 -13.39 7.35 46.38
N ASN A 271 -14.34 7.40 45.45
CA ASN A 271 -14.39 8.43 44.39
C ASN A 271 -15.29 9.64 44.73
N ASN A 272 -15.95 9.64 45.88
CA ASN A 272 -16.81 10.76 46.29
C ASN A 272 -16.01 11.75 47.15
N VAL A 273 -16.05 13.02 46.76
CA VAL A 273 -15.51 14.14 47.54
C VAL A 273 -16.67 14.89 48.16
N THR A 274 -16.67 15.03 49.49
CA THR A 274 -17.65 15.86 50.20
C THR A 274 -17.00 17.15 50.66
N VAL A 275 -17.71 18.26 50.47
CA VAL A 275 -17.27 19.61 50.86
C VAL A 275 -18.35 20.19 51.76
N ASP A 276 -18.05 20.27 53.05
CA ASP A 276 -18.97 20.73 54.08
C ASP A 276 -18.42 21.97 54.79
N LEU A 277 -19.30 22.79 55.35
CA LEU A 277 -18.90 23.83 56.29
C LEU A 277 -18.54 23.20 57.64
N ALA A 278 -17.53 23.76 58.32
CA ALA A 278 -17.31 23.47 59.72
C ALA A 278 -18.51 23.93 60.56
N LYS A 279 -18.79 23.21 61.66
CA LYS A 279 -19.87 23.59 62.60
C LYS A 279 -19.66 24.99 63.16
N ASP A 280 -18.40 25.29 63.49
CA ASP A 280 -17.96 26.59 63.95
C ASP A 280 -17.09 27.22 62.86
N ILE A 281 -17.48 28.39 62.38
CA ILE A 281 -16.76 29.14 61.34
C ILE A 281 -16.08 30.33 62.00
N LYS A 282 -14.77 30.49 61.77
CA LYS A 282 -13.98 31.62 62.23
C LYS A 282 -13.83 32.63 61.09
N VAL A 283 -14.50 33.76 61.22
CA VAL A 283 -14.45 34.89 60.29
C VAL A 283 -14.35 36.20 61.07
N ASP A 284 -13.65 37.19 60.51
CA ASP A 284 -13.52 38.51 61.14
C ASP A 284 -14.84 39.32 61.08
N SER A 285 -15.65 39.08 60.05
CA SER A 285 -16.97 39.69 59.90
C SER A 285 -17.92 38.82 59.05
N VAL A 286 -19.22 39.00 59.26
CA VAL A 286 -20.29 38.47 58.42
C VAL A 286 -21.11 39.64 57.91
N GLN A 287 -21.26 39.76 56.58
CA GLN A 287 -22.11 40.75 55.93
C GLN A 287 -23.33 40.05 55.31
N ALA A 288 -24.53 40.37 55.79
CA ALA A 288 -25.78 39.91 55.21
C ALA A 288 -26.63 41.13 54.80
N GLY A 289 -26.62 41.48 53.52
CA GLY A 289 -27.28 42.70 53.02
C GLY A 289 -26.66 43.95 53.66
N ASN A 290 -27.47 44.76 54.36
CA ASN A 290 -27.02 45.97 55.07
C ASN A 290 -26.52 45.70 56.50
N THR A 291 -26.55 44.45 56.97
CA THR A 291 -26.19 44.08 58.34
C THR A 291 -24.79 43.51 58.42
N THR A 292 -23.95 44.10 59.26
CA THR A 292 -22.59 43.65 59.56
C THR A 292 -22.53 43.11 60.99
N LEU A 293 -22.03 41.88 61.18
CA LEU A 293 -21.65 41.35 62.47
C LEU A 293 -20.13 41.18 62.52
N ASN A 294 -19.47 41.83 63.47
CA ASN A 294 -18.02 41.75 63.67
C ASN A 294 -17.64 41.97 65.14
N ASN A 295 -16.35 42.16 65.43
CA ASN A 295 -15.85 42.39 66.80
C ASN A 295 -16.46 43.61 67.51
N ASN A 296 -17.02 44.58 66.79
CA ASN A 296 -17.68 45.76 67.37
C ASN A 296 -19.17 45.52 67.69
N GLY A 297 -19.76 44.41 67.23
CA GLY A 297 -21.17 44.06 67.42
C GLY A 297 -21.96 43.96 66.11
N LEU A 298 -23.27 44.21 66.19
CA LEU A 298 -24.23 44.20 65.08
C LEU A 298 -24.51 45.63 64.61
N THR A 299 -24.29 45.92 63.33
CA THR A 299 -24.63 47.23 62.74
C THR A 299 -25.51 47.05 61.51
N ILE A 300 -26.60 47.81 61.41
CA ILE A 300 -27.40 47.91 60.19
C ILE A 300 -27.13 49.27 59.56
N LYS A 301 -26.64 49.31 58.31
CA LYS A 301 -26.41 50.57 57.58
C LYS A 301 -27.71 51.40 57.52
N ASP A 302 -27.63 52.66 57.93
CA ASP A 302 -28.76 53.61 58.00
C ASP A 302 -29.92 53.13 58.92
N GLY A 303 -29.58 52.24 59.87
CA GLY A 303 -30.51 51.60 60.79
C GLY A 303 -29.96 51.45 62.21
N PRO A 304 -30.67 50.69 63.07
CA PRO A 304 -30.23 50.43 64.43
C PRO A 304 -28.89 49.67 64.49
N SER A 305 -28.17 49.84 65.60
CA SER A 305 -26.98 49.07 65.92
C SER A 305 -26.98 48.61 67.38
N VAL A 306 -26.34 47.47 67.61
CA VAL A 306 -26.05 46.91 68.93
C VAL A 306 -24.55 46.70 68.97
N THR A 307 -23.85 47.64 69.59
CA THR A 307 -22.39 47.65 69.65
C THR A 307 -21.89 47.56 71.09
N GLN A 308 -20.58 47.47 71.27
CA GLN A 308 -19.97 47.56 72.60
C GLN A 308 -20.32 48.87 73.35
N SER A 309 -20.68 49.93 72.63
CA SER A 309 -21.11 51.23 73.20
C SER A 309 -22.58 51.26 73.63
N GLY A 310 -23.34 50.18 73.39
CA GLY A 310 -24.77 50.07 73.69
C GLY A 310 -25.66 49.96 72.46
N ILE A 311 -26.96 50.25 72.65
CA ILE A 311 -27.99 50.20 71.61
C ILE A 311 -28.23 51.61 71.06
N ASP A 312 -28.04 51.79 69.76
CA ASP A 312 -28.44 53.01 69.04
C ASP A 312 -29.57 52.64 68.06
N ALA A 313 -30.72 53.29 68.18
CA ALA A 313 -31.87 53.05 67.30
C ALA A 313 -31.72 53.68 65.90
N GLY A 314 -30.66 54.45 65.64
CA GLY A 314 -30.44 55.12 64.36
C GLY A 314 -31.57 56.10 64.02
N ASN A 315 -32.02 56.87 65.02
CA ASN A 315 -33.17 57.80 64.94
C ASN A 315 -34.53 57.13 64.62
N LYS A 316 -34.68 55.81 64.80
CA LYS A 316 -35.96 55.12 64.63
C LYS A 316 -36.68 54.94 65.97
N LYS A 317 -38.01 54.80 65.92
CA LYS A 317 -38.80 54.45 67.11
C LYS A 317 -38.46 53.03 67.55
N ILE A 318 -38.25 52.84 68.86
CA ILE A 318 -38.17 51.50 69.48
C ILE A 318 -39.58 51.13 69.94
N THR A 319 -40.24 50.24 69.22
CA THR A 319 -41.58 49.73 69.58
C THR A 319 -41.45 48.39 70.32
N ASN A 320 -42.52 47.95 70.99
CA ASN A 320 -42.56 46.69 71.75
C ASN A 320 -41.58 46.61 72.94
N VAL A 321 -41.23 47.75 73.52
CA VAL A 321 -40.54 47.81 74.82
C VAL A 321 -41.59 47.54 75.91
N ALA A 322 -41.43 46.44 76.67
CA ALA A 322 -42.27 46.16 77.83
C ALA A 322 -42.10 47.25 78.90
N GLU A 323 -43.06 47.37 79.82
CA GLU A 323 -42.98 48.38 80.88
C GLU A 323 -41.75 48.16 81.76
N GLY A 324 -40.86 49.17 81.78
CA GLY A 324 -39.67 49.16 82.63
C GLY A 324 -39.99 49.58 84.06
N SER A 325 -39.21 49.13 85.04
CA SER A 325 -39.44 49.54 86.44
C SER A 325 -39.23 51.05 86.63
N ILE A 326 -40.19 51.78 87.20
CA ILE A 326 -40.04 53.21 87.53
C ILE A 326 -39.51 53.35 88.97
N ALA A 327 -38.20 53.13 89.14
CA ALA A 327 -37.51 53.27 90.44
C ALA A 327 -36.21 54.08 90.28
N LYS A 328 -35.74 54.73 91.37
CA LYS A 328 -34.62 55.70 91.35
C LYS A 328 -33.33 55.20 90.65
N ASN A 329 -33.05 53.90 90.71
CA ASN A 329 -31.85 53.31 90.11
C ASN A 329 -32.15 52.34 88.96
N SER A 330 -33.38 52.35 88.43
CA SER A 330 -33.77 51.49 87.31
C SER A 330 -32.90 51.76 86.08
N LYS A 331 -32.55 50.69 85.37
CA LYS A 331 -31.85 50.73 84.07
C LYS A 331 -32.74 50.22 82.95
N ASP A 332 -34.01 49.98 83.23
CA ASP A 332 -35.00 49.54 82.26
C ASP A 332 -35.37 50.71 81.35
N ALA A 333 -35.60 50.41 80.06
CA ALA A 333 -36.21 51.38 79.17
C ALA A 333 -37.70 51.52 79.53
N VAL A 334 -38.16 52.75 79.75
CA VAL A 334 -39.59 53.04 79.95
C VAL A 334 -40.26 53.34 78.61
N ASN A 335 -41.50 52.88 78.42
CA ASN A 335 -42.21 53.01 77.15
C ASN A 335 -43.24 54.18 77.19
N GLY A 336 -43.95 54.39 76.06
CA GLY A 336 -44.90 55.48 75.93
C GLY A 336 -46.15 55.37 76.82
N SER A 337 -46.63 54.16 77.15
CA SER A 337 -47.79 54.01 78.05
C SER A 337 -47.44 54.46 79.47
N GLN A 338 -46.22 54.17 79.92
CA GLN A 338 -45.74 54.60 81.24
C GLN A 338 -45.62 56.13 81.38
N LEU A 339 -45.32 56.86 80.29
CA LEU A 339 -45.35 58.33 80.26
C LEU A 339 -46.77 58.89 80.19
N HIS A 340 -47.64 58.25 79.39
CA HIS A 340 -49.06 58.62 79.27
C HIS A 340 -49.78 58.49 80.62
N ASP A 341 -49.58 57.38 81.33
CA ASP A 341 -50.19 57.12 82.63
C ASP A 341 -49.70 58.10 83.72
N MET A 342 -48.45 58.59 83.64
CA MET A 342 -47.94 59.65 84.52
C MET A 342 -48.54 61.04 84.25
N LEU A 343 -49.11 61.29 83.06
CA LEU A 343 -49.61 62.61 82.61
C LEU A 343 -51.15 62.71 82.51
N GLY A 344 -51.88 61.59 82.45
CA GLY A 344 -53.34 61.53 82.45
C GLY A 344 -54.02 61.91 81.11
N ASP A 345 -55.23 61.38 80.88
CA ASP A 345 -55.98 61.34 79.61
C ASP A 345 -56.40 62.68 78.95
N GLY A 346 -55.79 63.82 79.28
CA GLY A 346 -56.22 65.12 78.76
C GLY A 346 -55.15 66.19 78.52
N ALA A 347 -53.87 65.93 78.79
CA ALA A 347 -52.84 66.98 78.75
C ALA A 347 -52.15 67.19 77.38
N PHE A 348 -52.32 66.28 76.42
CA PHE A 348 -51.70 66.39 75.09
C PHE A 348 -52.62 65.87 73.98
N VAL A 349 -53.41 66.76 73.40
CA VAL A 349 -54.00 66.55 72.06
C VAL A 349 -53.34 67.53 71.09
N GLY A 350 -52.02 67.36 70.94
CA GLY A 350 -51.17 68.17 70.06
C GLY A 350 -49.74 67.66 70.16
N GLY A 351 -49.24 67.04 69.09
CA GLY A 351 -48.07 66.17 69.09
C GLY A 351 -46.69 66.83 69.22
N ASP A 352 -46.56 67.99 69.86
CA ASP A 352 -45.29 68.72 70.07
C ASP A 352 -44.89 68.91 71.55
N GLY A 353 -45.63 68.31 72.49
CA GLY A 353 -45.08 67.89 73.79
C GLY A 353 -44.66 68.99 74.79
N ASN A 354 -44.87 70.28 74.52
CA ASN A 354 -44.38 71.33 75.43
C ASN A 354 -45.28 72.56 75.63
N THR A 355 -46.54 72.56 75.14
CA THR A 355 -47.47 73.72 75.31
C THR A 355 -48.94 73.28 75.30
N ILE A 356 -49.76 73.71 76.28
CA ILE A 356 -51.23 73.62 76.16
C ILE A 356 -51.67 74.68 75.16
N THR A 357 -52.01 74.27 73.94
CA THR A 357 -52.44 75.16 72.86
C THR A 357 -53.82 74.76 72.39
N ASN A 358 -54.52 75.69 71.77
CA ASN A 358 -55.67 75.38 70.93
C ASN A 358 -56.89 74.82 71.69
N ILE A 359 -57.26 75.50 72.78
CA ILE A 359 -58.55 75.24 73.44
C ILE A 359 -59.68 75.57 72.43
N GLY A 360 -60.27 74.53 71.86
CA GLY A 360 -61.41 74.65 70.94
C GLY A 360 -61.11 75.09 69.50
N GLY A 361 -59.89 74.92 68.96
CA GLY A 361 -59.63 75.15 67.51
C GLY A 361 -59.38 76.61 67.12
N THR A 362 -58.99 77.44 68.08
CA THR A 362 -59.07 78.91 67.98
C THR A 362 -57.72 79.62 68.05
N GLY A 363 -56.64 78.87 68.29
CA GLY A 363 -55.29 79.43 68.39
C GLY A 363 -54.99 80.23 69.66
N ALA A 364 -55.87 80.24 70.65
CA ALA A 364 -55.64 80.93 71.91
C ALA A 364 -54.99 80.04 72.97
N THR A 365 -54.17 80.65 73.84
CA THR A 365 -53.53 80.02 75.00
C THR A 365 -54.37 80.15 76.27
N ASN A 366 -55.51 80.85 76.18
CA ASN A 366 -56.57 80.92 77.18
C ASN A 366 -57.95 80.97 76.47
N ILE A 367 -59.03 80.70 77.20
CA ILE A 367 -60.39 80.54 76.62
C ILE A 367 -60.94 81.84 76.01
N ASN A 368 -60.47 83.02 76.44
CA ASN A 368 -61.09 84.29 76.06
C ASN A 368 -60.67 84.77 74.66
N ASP A 369 -59.41 84.54 74.27
CA ASP A 369 -58.87 84.97 72.96
C ASP A 369 -59.35 84.06 71.80
N ALA A 370 -59.87 82.88 72.15
CA ALA A 370 -60.30 81.84 71.24
C ALA A 370 -61.48 82.26 70.35
N ILE A 371 -62.48 82.89 70.95
CA ILE A 371 -63.76 83.18 70.29
C ILE A 371 -63.62 84.31 69.25
N SER A 372 -62.54 85.10 69.29
CA SER A 372 -62.35 86.25 68.40
C SER A 372 -61.68 85.92 67.04
N SER A 373 -61.06 84.75 66.85
CA SER A 373 -60.14 84.48 65.72
C SER A 373 -60.74 83.78 64.49
N ILE A 374 -61.88 83.07 64.62
CA ILE A 374 -62.40 82.19 63.56
C ILE A 374 -63.06 82.93 62.39
N ASN A 375 -63.49 84.18 62.56
CA ASN A 375 -64.30 84.88 61.55
C ASN A 375 -63.54 85.45 60.31
N GLN A 376 -62.23 85.20 60.12
CA GLN A 376 -61.44 85.98 59.13
C GLN A 376 -60.57 85.24 58.07
N LYS A 377 -60.53 83.89 57.92
CA LYS A 377 -59.47 83.27 57.08
C LYS A 377 -59.85 82.07 56.19
N ALA A 378 -60.76 82.26 55.24
CA ALA A 378 -61.13 81.26 54.21
C ALA A 378 -60.93 81.76 52.74
N GLY A 379 -59.68 81.78 52.24
CA GLY A 379 -59.42 81.81 50.79
C GLY A 379 -57.98 82.14 50.37
N GLN A 380 -57.28 81.18 49.68
CA GLN A 380 -56.52 81.37 48.40
C GLN A 380 -55.47 80.26 48.00
N HIS A 381 -55.56 79.79 46.73
CA HIS A 381 -54.53 79.38 45.70
C HIS A 381 -54.05 77.91 45.36
N SER A 382 -53.78 77.65 44.04
CA SER A 382 -52.88 76.62 43.41
C SER A 382 -52.50 76.96 41.93
N THR A 383 -51.31 76.54 41.41
CA THR A 383 -50.73 76.82 40.04
C THR A 383 -50.07 75.57 39.35
N VAL A 384 -49.88 75.53 38.00
CA VAL A 384 -49.22 74.43 37.20
C VAL A 384 -48.46 74.94 35.94
N VAL A 385 -47.37 74.27 35.47
CA VAL A 385 -46.52 74.59 34.26
C VAL A 385 -46.14 73.31 33.45
N ALA A 386 -45.94 73.40 32.12
CA ALA A 386 -45.61 72.27 31.20
C ALA A 386 -44.09 71.96 31.04
N GLY A 387 -43.72 70.73 30.63
CA GLY A 387 -42.32 70.26 30.43
C GLY A 387 -41.98 69.72 29.02
N GLN A 388 -40.70 69.39 28.77
CA GLN A 388 -40.00 69.27 27.46
C GLN A 388 -40.58 68.36 26.36
N ASN A 389 -41.52 67.45 26.64
CA ASN A 389 -42.21 66.61 25.62
C ASN A 389 -43.75 66.62 25.79
N MET A 390 -44.28 67.58 26.56
CA MET A 390 -45.71 67.73 26.89
C MET A 390 -46.24 69.08 26.42
N THR A 391 -47.49 69.10 25.97
CA THR A 391 -48.30 70.30 25.74
C THR A 391 -49.40 70.36 26.81
N VAL A 392 -49.65 71.55 27.40
CA VAL A 392 -50.75 71.79 28.36
C VAL A 392 -51.69 72.83 27.77
N THR A 393 -53.00 72.56 27.78
CA THR A 393 -54.05 73.48 27.32
C THR A 393 -55.10 73.68 28.43
N GLU A 394 -55.44 74.94 28.75
CA GLU A 394 -56.40 75.32 29.81
C GLU A 394 -57.84 75.29 29.28
N THR A 395 -58.76 74.72 30.07
CA THR A 395 -60.21 74.67 29.86
C THR A 395 -60.95 75.03 31.16
N VAL A 396 -62.29 75.18 31.11
CA VAL A 396 -63.14 75.45 32.29
C VAL A 396 -64.02 74.24 32.54
N ASN A 397 -64.08 73.77 33.78
CA ASN A 397 -64.95 72.65 34.15
C ASN A 397 -66.39 73.10 34.44
N SER A 398 -67.28 72.12 34.61
CA SER A 398 -68.72 72.30 34.80
C SER A 398 -69.12 73.12 36.04
N SER A 399 -68.19 73.45 36.95
CA SER A 399 -68.43 74.16 38.21
C SER A 399 -67.70 75.52 38.28
N GLY A 400 -67.20 76.02 37.15
CA GLY A 400 -66.55 77.33 37.05
C GLY A 400 -65.11 77.37 37.57
N GLY A 401 -64.52 76.22 37.90
CA GLY A 401 -63.11 76.08 38.26
C GLY A 401 -62.22 75.86 37.02
N LYS A 402 -60.93 76.20 37.14
CA LYS A 402 -59.92 75.97 36.08
C LYS A 402 -59.59 74.46 35.94
N GLU A 403 -59.44 73.96 34.71
CA GLU A 403 -59.04 72.58 34.37
C GLU A 403 -57.94 72.57 33.29
N PHE A 404 -56.99 71.62 33.30
CA PHE A 404 -55.84 71.59 32.39
C PHE A 404 -55.70 70.21 31.70
N LYS A 405 -55.66 70.18 30.35
CA LYS A 405 -55.44 68.96 29.54
C LYS A 405 -53.98 68.85 29.10
N VAL A 406 -53.36 67.68 29.32
CA VAL A 406 -51.93 67.42 29.02
C VAL A 406 -51.77 66.32 27.95
N ALA A 407 -50.99 66.55 26.89
CA ALA A 407 -50.71 65.60 25.78
C ALA A 407 -49.22 65.59 25.37
N THR A 408 -48.74 64.56 24.67
CA THR A 408 -47.36 64.49 24.13
C THR A 408 -47.24 65.17 22.76
N THR A 409 -46.06 65.69 22.42
CA THR A 409 -45.77 66.24 21.06
C THR A 409 -45.55 65.13 20.02
N ASP A 410 -45.77 65.43 18.73
CA ASP A 410 -45.63 64.46 17.62
C ASP A 410 -44.18 63.98 17.42
N ASP A 411 -43.21 64.89 17.57
CA ASP A 411 -41.79 64.56 17.70
C ASP A 411 -41.39 64.61 19.18
N VAL A 412 -40.72 63.55 19.66
CA VAL A 412 -40.28 63.42 21.05
C VAL A 412 -38.76 63.31 21.11
N THR A 413 -38.12 64.11 21.95
CA THR A 413 -36.67 64.07 22.16
C THR A 413 -36.37 63.40 23.50
N PHE A 414 -35.64 62.28 23.47
CA PHE A 414 -35.17 61.58 24.66
C PHE A 414 -33.65 61.63 24.76
N LYS A 415 -33.11 61.95 25.94
CA LYS A 415 -31.66 61.88 26.20
C LYS A 415 -31.14 60.44 26.20
N THR A 416 -31.98 59.49 26.62
CA THR A 416 -31.73 58.04 26.67
C THR A 416 -33.06 57.32 26.55
N VAL A 417 -33.12 56.26 25.74
CA VAL A 417 -34.29 55.37 25.62
C VAL A 417 -33.87 53.97 26.04
N THR A 418 -34.43 53.46 27.13
CA THR A 418 -34.29 52.05 27.53
C THR A 418 -35.59 51.34 27.15
N SER A 419 -35.62 50.64 26.01
CA SER A 419 -36.77 49.83 25.58
C SER A 419 -36.40 48.35 25.56
N GLN A 420 -37.29 47.49 26.07
CA GLN A 420 -37.14 46.03 25.97
C GLN A 420 -37.29 45.53 24.53
N LYS A 421 -38.01 46.27 23.67
CA LYS A 421 -38.23 45.90 22.26
C LYS A 421 -38.47 47.15 21.43
N VAL A 422 -37.72 47.29 20.33
CA VAL A 422 -37.96 48.31 19.30
C VAL A 422 -38.52 47.61 18.07
N THR A 423 -39.72 48.00 17.62
CA THR A 423 -40.32 47.51 16.36
C THR A 423 -40.27 48.66 15.36
N ALA A 424 -39.37 48.60 14.38
CA ALA A 424 -39.21 49.59 13.32
C ALA A 424 -38.78 48.90 12.01
N ASP A 425 -39.20 49.41 10.86
CA ASP A 425 -38.80 48.86 9.55
C ASP A 425 -37.32 49.12 9.21
N ASN A 426 -36.75 50.21 9.75
CA ASN A 426 -35.34 50.54 9.66
C ASN A 426 -34.88 51.21 10.97
N VAL A 427 -33.75 50.76 11.52
CA VAL A 427 -33.09 51.41 12.66
C VAL A 427 -31.73 51.91 12.21
N THR A 428 -31.54 53.23 12.25
CA THR A 428 -30.27 53.89 11.93
C THR A 428 -29.63 54.40 13.21
N VAL A 429 -28.41 53.96 13.51
CA VAL A 429 -27.60 54.45 14.63
C VAL A 429 -26.25 54.92 14.09
N GLY A 430 -26.15 56.20 13.76
CA GLY A 430 -25.01 56.71 12.99
C GLY A 430 -24.94 56.06 11.60
N ASP A 431 -23.80 55.43 11.28
CA ASP A 431 -23.54 54.77 9.98
C ASP A 431 -24.07 53.32 9.91
N VAL A 432 -24.49 52.72 11.04
CA VAL A 432 -24.99 51.34 11.07
C VAL A 432 -26.47 51.32 10.72
N GLN A 433 -26.84 50.49 9.74
CA GLN A 433 -28.22 50.27 9.33
C GLN A 433 -28.66 48.83 9.61
N ILE A 434 -29.77 48.68 10.34
CA ILE A 434 -30.44 47.40 10.56
C ILE A 434 -31.74 47.41 9.74
N THR A 435 -31.79 46.55 8.72
CA THR A 435 -32.93 46.42 7.79
C THR A 435 -33.40 44.97 7.69
N LYS A 436 -34.48 44.72 6.94
CA LYS A 436 -34.93 43.35 6.61
C LYS A 436 -33.89 42.52 5.83
N ALA A 437 -32.91 43.17 5.18
CA ALA A 437 -31.82 42.50 4.47
C ALA A 437 -30.65 42.09 5.38
N GLY A 438 -30.68 42.45 6.68
CA GLY A 438 -29.63 42.18 7.65
C GLY A 438 -28.94 43.46 8.16
N ILE A 439 -27.72 43.30 8.68
CA ILE A 439 -26.93 44.36 9.28
C ILE A 439 -25.92 44.88 8.25
N ASN A 440 -25.98 46.17 7.93
CA ASN A 440 -24.89 46.87 7.25
C ASN A 440 -24.12 47.70 8.29
N ALA A 441 -22.89 47.28 8.59
CA ALA A 441 -22.04 47.93 9.57
C ALA A 441 -21.21 49.11 9.02
N GLY A 442 -21.37 49.49 7.74
CA GLY A 442 -20.66 50.65 7.18
C GLY A 442 -19.13 50.54 7.24
N ASN A 443 -18.57 49.35 6.96
CA ASN A 443 -17.15 49.02 7.09
C ASN A 443 -16.57 49.13 8.52
N LYS A 444 -17.41 49.13 9.56
CA LYS A 444 -16.96 49.04 10.95
C LYS A 444 -16.81 47.57 11.39
N VAL A 445 -15.87 47.32 12.31
CA VAL A 445 -15.69 46.01 12.95
C VAL A 445 -16.91 45.72 13.83
N ILE A 446 -17.48 44.51 13.70
CA ILE A 446 -18.53 44.01 14.59
C ILE A 446 -17.85 43.15 15.66
N SER A 447 -17.74 43.67 16.88
CA SER A 447 -17.22 42.95 18.05
C SER A 447 -18.33 42.17 18.78
N ASN A 448 -17.95 41.27 19.70
CA ASN A 448 -18.88 40.44 20.50
C ASN A 448 -19.74 39.46 19.68
N VAL A 449 -19.24 39.01 18.54
CA VAL A 449 -19.84 37.92 17.76
C VAL A 449 -19.42 36.58 18.39
N ALA A 450 -20.39 35.83 18.93
CA ALA A 450 -20.15 34.48 19.43
C ALA A 450 -19.73 33.52 18.29
N ASP A 451 -19.14 32.38 18.64
CA ASP A 451 -18.76 31.37 17.66
C ASP A 451 -20.01 30.82 16.94
N GLY A 452 -20.11 31.06 15.63
CA GLY A 452 -21.20 30.56 14.79
C GLY A 452 -20.99 29.09 14.39
N ALA A 453 -22.05 28.34 14.14
CA ALA A 453 -21.94 26.96 13.66
C ALA A 453 -21.22 26.88 12.30
N VAL A 454 -20.22 26.02 12.17
CA VAL A 454 -19.46 25.80 10.92
C VAL A 454 -19.91 24.50 10.26
N ASN A 455 -20.90 24.59 9.37
CA ASN A 455 -21.39 23.50 8.54
C ASN A 455 -21.96 24.04 7.21
N SER A 456 -22.24 23.17 6.24
CA SER A 456 -22.65 23.54 4.87
C SER A 456 -23.97 24.32 4.78
N THR A 457 -24.81 24.30 5.82
CA THR A 457 -26.12 24.95 5.84
C THR A 457 -26.20 26.20 6.71
N SER A 458 -25.17 26.46 7.53
CA SER A 458 -25.16 27.55 8.49
C SER A 458 -25.30 28.92 7.81
N LYS A 459 -26.06 29.81 8.47
CA LYS A 459 -26.22 31.23 8.11
C LYS A 459 -25.70 32.16 9.21
N GLU A 460 -24.98 31.61 10.17
CA GLU A 460 -24.41 32.35 11.29
C GLU A 460 -23.11 33.05 10.89
N ALA A 461 -22.81 34.17 11.53
CA ALA A 461 -21.54 34.85 11.35
C ALA A 461 -20.42 34.07 12.06
N VAL A 462 -19.27 33.92 11.40
CA VAL A 462 -18.04 33.39 12.04
C VAL A 462 -17.18 34.54 12.53
N ASN A 463 -16.52 34.37 13.67
CA ASN A 463 -15.65 35.39 14.25
C ASN A 463 -14.15 35.11 13.99
N GLY A 464 -13.31 36.04 14.45
CA GLY A 464 -11.85 35.94 14.28
C GLY A 464 -11.22 34.75 14.98
N SER A 465 -11.74 34.27 16.12
CA SER A 465 -11.21 33.08 16.81
C SER A 465 -11.43 31.80 16.01
N GLN A 466 -12.58 31.66 15.36
CA GLN A 466 -12.86 30.50 14.50
C GLN A 466 -11.97 30.48 13.25
N LEU A 467 -11.79 31.64 12.59
CA LEU A 467 -10.88 31.76 11.46
C LEU A 467 -9.41 31.54 11.87
N ASN A 468 -9.00 32.10 13.01
CA ASN A 468 -7.65 31.88 13.55
C ASN A 468 -7.41 30.41 13.89
N THR A 469 -8.39 29.71 14.47
CA THR A 469 -8.28 28.26 14.75
C THR A 469 -8.03 27.46 13.48
N SER A 470 -8.75 27.76 12.39
CA SER A 470 -8.52 27.15 11.07
C SER A 470 -7.10 27.43 10.55
N ASN A 471 -6.64 28.68 10.61
CA ASN A 471 -5.31 29.06 10.12
C ASN A 471 -4.17 28.46 10.95
N GLN A 472 -4.35 28.33 12.28
CA GLN A 472 -3.40 27.64 13.16
C GLN A 472 -3.36 26.13 12.85
N TYR A 473 -4.50 25.52 12.51
CA TYR A 473 -4.52 24.12 12.07
C TYR A 473 -3.72 23.92 10.77
N ILE A 474 -3.87 24.81 9.78
CA ILE A 474 -3.13 24.76 8.52
C ILE A 474 -1.61 24.85 8.77
N THR A 475 -1.16 25.82 9.56
CA THR A 475 0.28 26.02 9.84
C THR A 475 0.89 24.86 10.62
N LYS A 476 0.16 24.31 11.59
CA LYS A 476 0.58 23.09 12.32
C LYS A 476 0.65 21.86 11.40
N SER A 477 -0.27 21.75 10.45
CA SER A 477 -0.32 20.63 9.50
C SER A 477 0.82 20.70 8.48
N LEU A 478 1.20 21.89 8.02
CA LEU A 478 2.38 22.09 7.18
C LEU A 478 3.68 21.87 7.99
N GLY A 479 3.75 22.33 9.24
CA GLY A 479 4.97 22.24 10.03
C GLY A 479 6.08 23.11 9.45
N GLY A 480 7.33 22.68 9.55
CA GLY A 480 8.47 23.40 8.95
C GLY A 480 8.66 24.84 9.46
N GLY A 481 8.08 25.21 10.59
CA GLY A 481 8.11 26.59 11.09
C GLY A 481 7.09 27.54 10.43
N ALA A 482 6.12 27.03 9.66
CA ALA A 482 5.00 27.84 9.17
C ALA A 482 4.22 28.45 10.34
N LYS A 483 3.76 29.70 10.17
CA LYS A 483 3.04 30.46 11.19
C LYS A 483 1.92 31.29 10.57
N TYR A 484 0.93 31.65 11.39
CA TYR A 484 -0.10 32.64 11.04
C TYR A 484 -0.16 33.67 12.16
N GLU A 485 0.33 34.87 11.87
CA GLU A 485 0.43 35.98 12.81
C GLU A 485 0.02 37.27 12.11
N ASN A 486 -0.73 38.14 12.79
CA ASN A 486 -1.17 39.44 12.28
C ASN A 486 -1.86 39.39 10.90
N GLY A 487 -2.64 38.33 10.64
CA GLY A 487 -3.39 38.20 9.39
C GLY A 487 -2.58 37.67 8.20
N LYS A 488 -1.33 37.24 8.40
CA LYS A 488 -0.43 36.79 7.33
C LYS A 488 0.18 35.42 7.65
N PHE A 489 0.29 34.57 6.63
CA PHE A 489 1.03 33.32 6.72
C PHE A 489 2.54 33.57 6.54
N THR A 490 3.36 32.93 7.37
CA THR A 490 4.78 32.69 7.13
C THR A 490 4.93 31.31 6.51
N GLU A 491 5.65 31.23 5.41
CA GLU A 491 5.89 29.97 4.68
C GLU A 491 6.68 28.97 5.54
N PRO A 492 6.45 27.65 5.38
CA PRO A 492 7.30 26.64 6.01
C PRO A 492 8.71 26.66 5.44
N THR A 493 9.63 25.97 6.10
CA THR A 493 10.99 25.71 5.63
C THR A 493 11.29 24.23 5.84
N TYR A 494 11.47 23.50 4.74
CA TYR A 494 11.87 22.10 4.71
C TYR A 494 13.29 22.00 4.18
N ASN A 495 14.18 21.41 4.97
CA ASN A 495 15.59 21.22 4.60
C ASN A 495 15.79 19.83 4.01
N VAL A 496 16.19 19.75 2.75
CA VAL A 496 16.44 18.49 2.03
C VAL A 496 17.74 18.61 1.25
N ASN A 497 18.70 17.72 1.51
CA ASN A 497 19.99 17.66 0.82
C ASN A 497 20.71 19.02 0.68
N ASN A 498 20.89 19.74 1.80
CA ASN A 498 21.46 21.09 1.89
C ASN A 498 20.68 22.20 1.12
N GLY A 499 19.51 21.91 0.56
CA GLY A 499 18.56 22.88 0.02
C GLY A 499 17.45 23.22 1.01
N SER A 500 16.83 24.40 0.84
CA SER A 500 15.71 24.90 1.65
C SER A 500 14.51 25.16 0.75
N TYR A 501 13.36 24.59 1.11
CA TYR A 501 12.14 24.61 0.31
C TYR A 501 10.96 25.12 1.14
N ASN A 502 10.12 25.98 0.55
CA ASN A 502 9.04 26.67 1.25
C ASN A 502 7.63 26.09 0.96
N ASN A 503 7.58 24.97 0.26
CA ASN A 503 6.35 24.23 -0.01
C ASN A 503 6.63 22.73 -0.05
N VAL A 504 5.58 21.93 0.18
CA VAL A 504 5.69 20.47 0.32
C VAL A 504 6.07 19.80 -1.01
N GLY A 505 5.53 20.30 -2.13
CA GLY A 505 5.77 19.71 -3.45
C GLY A 505 7.23 19.74 -3.85
N ASP A 506 7.88 20.88 -3.72
CA ASP A 506 9.29 21.05 -4.09
C ASP A 506 10.22 20.26 -3.16
N ALA A 507 9.92 20.21 -1.85
CA ALA A 507 10.69 19.42 -0.89
C ALA A 507 10.62 17.92 -1.21
N LEU A 508 9.44 17.40 -1.57
CA LEU A 508 9.27 16.02 -2.01
C LEU A 508 9.97 15.75 -3.34
N GLY A 509 9.94 16.71 -4.27
CA GLY A 509 10.70 16.65 -5.52
C GLY A 509 12.21 16.55 -5.29
N ALA A 510 12.75 17.34 -4.36
CA ALA A 510 14.15 17.30 -3.97
C ALA A 510 14.55 15.98 -3.31
N LEU A 511 13.70 15.43 -2.43
CA LEU A 511 13.92 14.13 -1.80
C LEU A 511 13.93 13.01 -2.85
N ASN A 512 13.00 13.06 -3.81
CA ASN A 512 12.95 12.11 -4.92
C ASN A 512 14.25 12.14 -5.75
N GLN A 513 14.76 13.34 -6.07
CA GLN A 513 16.03 13.46 -6.79
C GLN A 513 17.22 12.94 -5.96
N ALA A 514 17.23 13.19 -4.65
CA ALA A 514 18.25 12.65 -3.76
C ALA A 514 18.24 11.12 -3.75
N ASN A 515 17.06 10.49 -3.72
CA ASN A 515 16.91 9.04 -3.80
C ASN A 515 17.38 8.48 -5.15
N ILE A 516 17.07 9.14 -6.27
CA ILE A 516 17.56 8.75 -7.60
C ILE A 516 19.10 8.82 -7.63
N ASN A 517 19.69 9.89 -7.09
CA ASN A 517 21.14 10.04 -7.03
C ASN A 517 21.79 8.95 -6.18
N MET A 518 21.19 8.59 -5.03
CA MET A 518 21.65 7.50 -4.19
C MET A 518 21.56 6.15 -4.91
N GLY A 519 20.46 5.89 -5.64
CA GLY A 519 20.33 4.70 -6.48
C GLY A 519 21.45 4.59 -7.52
N ASN A 520 21.79 5.70 -8.18
CA ASN A 520 22.92 5.74 -9.11
C ASN A 520 24.27 5.47 -8.43
N GLN A 521 24.49 6.02 -7.22
CA GLN A 521 25.71 5.74 -6.45
C GLN A 521 25.83 4.27 -6.05
N ILE A 522 24.72 3.64 -5.67
CA ILE A 522 24.67 2.21 -5.32
C ILE A 522 24.98 1.35 -6.55
N ASN A 523 24.40 1.66 -7.71
CA ASN A 523 24.70 0.95 -8.96
C ASN A 523 26.18 1.07 -9.33
N ASN A 524 26.74 2.29 -9.30
CA ASN A 524 28.17 2.51 -9.56
C ASN A 524 29.08 1.76 -8.57
N LEU A 525 28.67 1.65 -7.30
CA LEU A 525 29.39 0.84 -6.32
C LEU A 525 29.30 -0.65 -6.66
N GLY A 526 28.13 -1.13 -7.09
CA GLY A 526 27.92 -2.48 -7.60
C GLY A 526 28.87 -2.81 -8.74
N ASP A 527 28.92 -1.95 -9.76
CA ASP A 527 29.80 -2.12 -10.94
C ASP A 527 31.28 -2.17 -10.54
N ARG A 528 31.71 -1.29 -9.61
CA ARG A 528 33.09 -1.27 -9.11
C ARG A 528 33.43 -2.52 -8.31
N ILE A 529 32.50 -2.99 -7.48
CA ILE A 529 32.70 -4.21 -6.68
C ILE A 529 32.76 -5.43 -7.60
N GLU A 530 31.88 -5.52 -8.60
CA GLU A 530 31.90 -6.57 -9.61
C GLU A 530 33.23 -6.58 -10.38
N GLN A 531 33.72 -5.42 -10.81
CA GLN A 531 35.03 -5.31 -11.45
C GLN A 531 36.17 -5.80 -10.54
N VAL A 532 36.16 -5.41 -9.25
CA VAL A 532 37.17 -5.87 -8.28
C VAL A 532 37.11 -7.39 -8.08
N PHE A 533 35.92 -7.99 -8.07
CA PHE A 533 35.76 -9.44 -8.01
C PHE A 533 36.27 -10.14 -9.27
N TYR A 534 36.00 -9.61 -10.47
CA TYR A 534 36.56 -10.15 -11.71
C TYR A 534 38.09 -10.07 -11.74
N GLU A 535 38.68 -8.94 -11.39
CA GLU A 535 40.13 -8.78 -11.32
C GLU A 535 40.76 -9.70 -10.28
N THR A 536 40.10 -9.87 -9.12
CA THR A 536 40.57 -10.75 -8.06
C THR A 536 40.50 -12.22 -8.48
N ASN A 537 39.40 -12.66 -9.09
CA ASN A 537 39.27 -14.02 -9.62
C ASN A 537 40.33 -14.30 -10.70
N GLY A 538 40.52 -13.37 -11.65
CA GLY A 538 41.56 -13.53 -12.66
C GLY A 538 42.98 -13.60 -12.07
N ARG A 539 43.25 -12.88 -10.97
CA ARG A 539 44.53 -12.99 -10.25
C ARG A 539 44.67 -14.32 -9.52
N ILE A 540 43.59 -14.87 -8.97
CA ILE A 540 43.55 -16.19 -8.32
C ILE A 540 43.79 -17.29 -9.34
N ASP A 541 43.13 -17.23 -10.50
CA ASP A 541 43.33 -18.20 -11.60
C ASP A 541 44.79 -18.19 -12.08
N ASN A 542 45.35 -16.99 -12.32
CA ASN A 542 46.77 -16.84 -12.67
C ASN A 542 47.71 -17.35 -11.57
N LEU A 543 47.33 -17.22 -10.29
CA LEU A 543 48.11 -17.75 -9.17
C LEU A 543 48.06 -19.27 -9.15
N GLU A 544 46.87 -19.86 -9.32
CA GLU A 544 46.69 -21.31 -9.42
C GLU A 544 47.50 -21.89 -10.58
N GLU A 545 47.49 -21.21 -11.72
CA GLU A 545 48.25 -21.63 -12.91
C GLU A 545 49.77 -21.57 -12.67
N LYS A 546 50.27 -20.47 -12.08
CA LYS A 546 51.69 -20.32 -11.73
C LYS A 546 52.14 -21.31 -10.66
N MET A 547 51.30 -21.57 -9.65
CA MET A 547 51.56 -22.58 -8.63
C MET A 547 51.60 -23.99 -9.23
N SER A 548 50.62 -24.32 -10.08
CA SER A 548 50.53 -25.62 -10.75
C SER A 548 51.76 -25.86 -11.63
N ALA A 549 52.21 -24.84 -12.39
CA ALA A 549 53.44 -24.92 -13.16
C ALA A 549 54.70 -25.05 -12.28
N GLY A 550 54.73 -24.42 -11.10
CA GLY A 550 55.79 -24.59 -10.12
C GLY A 550 55.85 -26.00 -9.53
N ILE A 551 54.70 -26.59 -9.23
CA ILE A 551 54.57 -27.99 -8.76
C ILE A 551 55.02 -28.95 -9.87
N ALA A 552 54.56 -28.75 -11.11
CA ALA A 552 55.00 -29.53 -12.26
C ALA A 552 56.53 -29.43 -12.47
N ALA A 553 57.11 -28.23 -12.33
CA ALA A 553 58.56 -28.02 -12.43
C ALA A 553 59.34 -28.75 -11.33
N ASN A 554 58.83 -28.75 -10.10
CA ASN A 554 59.44 -29.52 -9.02
C ASN A 554 59.33 -31.03 -9.26
N ALA A 555 58.18 -31.51 -9.76
CA ALA A 555 57.99 -32.92 -10.12
C ALA A 555 58.91 -33.37 -11.27
N ALA A 556 59.28 -32.45 -12.18
CA ALA A 556 60.20 -32.72 -13.28
C ALA A 556 61.67 -32.85 -12.85
N LEU A 557 62.03 -32.50 -11.60
CA LEU A 557 63.40 -32.61 -11.07
C LEU A 557 63.70 -34.01 -10.56
N GLU A 558 64.01 -34.90 -11.49
CA GLU A 558 64.45 -36.27 -11.22
C GLU A 558 65.80 -36.34 -10.50
N GLN A 559 66.02 -37.42 -9.76
CA GLN A 559 67.30 -37.67 -9.09
C GLN A 559 68.31 -38.26 -10.07
N ALA A 560 69.39 -37.53 -10.38
CA ALA A 560 70.47 -38.08 -11.19
C ALA A 560 71.14 -39.29 -10.49
N PRO A 561 71.46 -40.38 -11.21
CA PRO A 561 72.01 -41.61 -10.63
C PRO A 561 73.25 -41.39 -9.76
N TYR A 562 73.41 -42.17 -8.69
CA TYR A 562 74.58 -42.09 -7.83
C TYR A 562 75.71 -42.98 -8.37
N VAL A 563 76.71 -42.39 -9.04
CA VAL A 563 77.86 -43.12 -9.60
C VAL A 563 79.16 -42.46 -9.16
N ALA A 564 80.01 -43.19 -8.42
CA ALA A 564 81.27 -42.68 -7.86
C ALA A 564 82.22 -42.15 -8.94
N GLY A 565 82.81 -40.98 -8.67
CA GLY A 565 83.73 -40.25 -9.55
C GLY A 565 83.14 -39.68 -10.84
N LYS A 566 81.89 -39.99 -11.20
CA LYS A 566 81.23 -39.52 -12.42
C LYS A 566 80.35 -38.28 -12.18
N VAL A 567 80.10 -37.56 -13.27
CA VAL A 567 78.99 -36.61 -13.37
C VAL A 567 77.86 -37.34 -14.07
N THR A 568 76.67 -37.32 -13.47
CA THR A 568 75.48 -37.95 -14.00
C THR A 568 74.41 -36.90 -14.30
N LEU A 569 73.68 -37.10 -15.40
CA LEU A 569 72.60 -36.24 -15.87
C LEU A 569 71.28 -37.03 -15.79
N ALA A 570 70.23 -36.39 -15.28
CA ALA A 570 68.85 -36.84 -15.44
C ALA A 570 68.01 -35.72 -16.05
N VAL A 571 67.09 -36.11 -16.92
CA VAL A 571 66.09 -35.21 -17.52
C VAL A 571 64.73 -35.80 -17.20
N GLY A 572 63.86 -34.98 -16.61
CA GLY A 572 62.51 -35.35 -16.22
C GLY A 572 61.47 -34.44 -16.84
N ALA A 573 60.24 -34.93 -16.95
CA ALA A 573 59.07 -34.15 -17.33
C ALA A 573 58.01 -34.29 -16.24
N GLY A 574 57.35 -33.19 -15.92
CA GLY A 574 56.30 -33.13 -14.90
C GLY A 574 55.02 -32.58 -15.50
N TYR A 575 53.89 -33.15 -15.11
CA TYR A 575 52.56 -32.65 -15.46
C TYR A 575 51.70 -32.57 -14.20
N TYR A 576 51.10 -31.41 -13.96
CA TYR A 576 50.20 -31.19 -12.83
C TYR A 576 49.20 -30.07 -13.16
N ASN A 577 47.91 -30.35 -12.96
CA ASN A 577 46.80 -29.41 -13.14
C ASN A 577 46.90 -28.59 -14.45
N ASN A 578 46.91 -29.29 -15.59
CA ASN A 578 47.06 -28.75 -16.95
C ASN A 578 48.36 -28.00 -17.26
N GLN A 579 49.33 -27.96 -16.34
CA GLN A 579 50.63 -27.36 -16.58
C GLN A 579 51.68 -28.45 -16.81
N ASN A 580 52.60 -28.19 -17.74
CA ASN A 580 53.70 -29.08 -18.10
C ASN A 580 55.02 -28.45 -17.66
N ALA A 581 56.03 -29.26 -17.36
CA ALA A 581 57.36 -28.76 -17.06
C ALA A 581 58.45 -29.76 -17.48
N VAL A 582 59.65 -29.23 -17.69
CA VAL A 582 60.85 -30.04 -17.98
C VAL A 582 61.95 -29.64 -16.99
N GLY A 583 62.60 -30.64 -16.42
CA GLY A 583 63.66 -30.50 -15.43
C GLY A 583 64.93 -31.22 -15.85
N VAL A 584 66.07 -30.64 -15.49
CA VAL A 584 67.40 -31.21 -15.71
C VAL A 584 68.14 -31.20 -14.39
N THR A 585 68.63 -32.37 -13.98
CA THR A 585 69.41 -32.54 -12.76
C THR A 585 70.79 -33.09 -13.09
N LEU A 586 71.82 -32.42 -12.58
CA LEU A 586 73.20 -32.86 -12.59
C LEU A 586 73.60 -33.30 -11.18
N ARG A 587 74.35 -34.40 -11.09
CA ARG A 587 74.98 -34.83 -9.84
C ARG A 587 76.45 -35.11 -10.08
N LYS A 588 77.32 -34.54 -9.25
CA LYS A 588 78.72 -34.92 -9.14
C LYS A 588 78.91 -35.69 -7.84
N THR A 589 79.41 -36.90 -7.96
CA THR A 589 79.75 -37.76 -6.81
C THR A 589 81.26 -37.80 -6.65
N ALA A 590 81.74 -37.76 -5.41
CA ALA A 590 83.15 -37.91 -5.07
C ALA A 590 83.70 -39.26 -5.54
N ASP A 591 85.00 -39.34 -5.81
CA ASP A 591 85.64 -40.59 -6.26
C ASP A 591 85.52 -41.71 -5.22
N ASN A 592 85.52 -41.35 -3.92
CA ASN A 592 85.33 -42.29 -2.81
C ASN A 592 83.86 -42.68 -2.56
N GLY A 593 82.91 -42.12 -3.31
CA GLY A 593 81.48 -42.41 -3.15
C GLY A 593 80.90 -42.04 -1.78
N ARG A 594 81.53 -41.13 -1.01
CA ARG A 594 81.05 -40.74 0.32
C ARG A 594 80.26 -39.43 0.34
N TRP A 595 80.39 -38.58 -0.68
CA TRP A 595 79.54 -37.39 -0.82
C TRP A 595 79.17 -37.12 -2.28
N SER A 596 78.04 -36.45 -2.50
CA SER A 596 77.63 -35.95 -3.81
C SER A 596 76.99 -34.57 -3.72
N LEU A 597 77.28 -33.73 -4.70
CA LEU A 597 76.60 -32.48 -4.96
C LEU A 597 75.59 -32.68 -6.09
N THR A 598 74.32 -32.37 -5.84
CA THR A 598 73.23 -32.41 -6.83
C THR A 598 72.76 -30.98 -7.10
N SER A 599 72.68 -30.60 -8.37
CA SER A 599 72.13 -29.32 -8.82
C SER A 599 71.12 -29.59 -9.92
N GLY A 600 69.92 -29.04 -9.82
CA GLY A 600 68.87 -29.19 -10.83
C GLY A 600 68.17 -27.88 -11.12
N ALA A 601 67.71 -27.72 -12.36
CA ALA A 601 66.89 -26.61 -12.79
C ALA A 601 65.70 -27.12 -13.60
N ALA A 602 64.52 -26.55 -13.40
CA ALA A 602 63.32 -26.89 -14.14
C ALA A 602 62.56 -25.64 -14.59
N LEU A 603 61.87 -25.77 -15.72
CA LEU A 603 61.05 -24.73 -16.33
C LEU A 603 59.65 -25.28 -16.55
N GLY A 604 58.65 -24.63 -15.96
CA GLY A 604 57.23 -24.91 -16.20
C GLY A 604 56.67 -24.11 -17.38
N SER A 605 55.48 -24.49 -17.84
CA SER A 605 54.74 -23.84 -18.95
C SER A 605 54.43 -22.36 -18.71
N GLN A 606 54.46 -21.89 -17.45
CA GLN A 606 54.32 -20.47 -17.07
C GLN A 606 55.65 -19.68 -17.04
N GLY A 607 56.74 -20.26 -17.53
CA GLY A 607 58.00 -19.55 -17.80
C GLY A 607 58.86 -19.19 -16.58
N ARG A 608 58.52 -19.64 -15.36
CA ARG A 608 59.35 -19.42 -14.16
C ARG A 608 60.30 -20.60 -13.93
N ALA A 609 61.58 -20.28 -13.71
CA ALA A 609 62.61 -21.26 -13.38
C ALA A 609 62.58 -21.64 -11.90
N LEU A 610 62.67 -22.93 -11.62
CA LEU A 610 62.91 -23.48 -10.29
C LEU A 610 64.32 -24.06 -10.25
N VAL A 611 65.11 -23.70 -9.24
CA VAL A 611 66.48 -24.19 -9.06
C VAL A 611 66.59 -24.89 -7.71
N ARG A 612 67.24 -26.05 -7.72
CA ARG A 612 67.47 -26.91 -6.56
C ARG A 612 68.95 -27.22 -6.45
N VAL A 613 69.51 -27.08 -5.25
CA VAL A 613 70.86 -27.56 -4.93
C VAL A 613 70.79 -28.37 -3.65
N GLY A 614 71.44 -29.53 -3.63
CA GLY A 614 71.48 -30.40 -2.48
C GLY A 614 72.81 -31.12 -2.36
N VAL A 615 73.26 -31.33 -1.12
CA VAL A 615 74.44 -32.12 -0.80
C VAL A 615 73.96 -33.37 -0.06
N SER A 616 74.51 -34.52 -0.44
CA SER A 616 74.25 -35.79 0.24
C SER A 616 75.59 -36.39 0.67
N THR A 617 75.64 -36.94 1.88
CA THR A 617 76.83 -37.59 2.44
C THR A 617 76.43 -38.91 3.07
N VAL A 618 77.35 -39.87 3.12
CA VAL A 618 77.21 -41.12 3.87
C VAL A 618 77.88 -40.94 5.23
N LEU A 619 77.18 -41.31 6.30
CA LEU A 619 77.69 -41.31 7.68
C LEU A 619 77.80 -42.76 8.14
N ASP A 620 78.90 -43.12 8.79
CA ASP A 620 79.18 -44.48 9.28
C ASP A 620 78.46 -44.77 10.62
#